data_AF-A0A3B0SVD7-F1
#
_entry.id   AF-A0A3B0SVD7-F1
#
_cell.length_a   1.000
_cell.length_b   1.000
_cell.length_c   1.000
_cell.angle_alpha   90.00
_cell.angle_beta   90.00
_cell.angle_gamma   90.00
#
_symmetry.space_group_name_H-M   'P 1'
#
loop_
_entity.id
_entity.type
_entity.pdbx_description
1 polymer ?
#
loop_
_entity_poly.entity_id
_entity_poly.type
_entity_poly.pdbx_seq_one_letter_code
_entity_poly.pdbx_strand_id
1 'polypeptide(L)' 'MNTVLITRASGGIGLEFALIFAKKGFGLVLPVRSENKLARLQPALKKRQM' A
#
# COMPACT_ATOMS: atom_id res chain seq x y z
N MET A 1 -14.18 2.84 -11.01
CA MET A 1 -12.97 3.03 -10.19
C MET A 1 -13.17 2.25 -8.90
N ASN A 2 -12.34 1.26 -8.62
CA ASN A 2 -12.53 0.37 -7.46
C ASN A 2 -11.46 0.65 -6.42
N THR A 3 -11.85 0.64 -5.14
CA THR A 3 -10.96 0.96 -4.02
C THR A 3 -10.83 -0.23 -3.09
N VAL A 4 -9.62 -0.49 -2.60
CA VAL A 4 -9.31 -1.59 -1.68
C VAL A 4 -8.80 -1.04 -0.36
N LEU A 5 -9.42 -1.49 0.74
CA LEU A 5 -8.94 -1.27 2.11
C LEU A 5 -8.05 -2.44 2.52
N ILE A 6 -6.78 -2.17 2.78
CA ILE A 6 -5.82 -3.21 3.22
C ILE A 6 -5.35 -2.88 4.63
N THR A 7 -5.91 -3.57 5.61
CA THR A 7 -5.46 -3.48 6.99
C THR A 7 -4.12 -4.21 7.15
N ARG A 8 -3.20 -3.64 7.94
CA ARG A 8 -1.82 -4.15 8.14
C ARG A 8 -0.96 -4.15 6.86
N ALA A 9 -1.05 -3.10 6.04
CA ALA A 9 -0.24 -2.97 4.83
C ALA A 9 1.24 -2.63 5.09
N SER A 10 1.67 -2.33 6.32
CA SER A 10 3.02 -1.84 6.62
C SER A 10 4.16 -2.85 6.41
N GLY A 11 3.88 -4.06 5.93
CA GLY A 11 4.86 -5.12 5.66
C GLY A 11 4.21 -6.48 5.37
N GLY A 12 5.04 -7.47 5.05
CA GLY A 12 4.61 -8.84 4.77
C GLY A 12 3.54 -8.91 3.67
N ILE A 13 2.58 -9.82 3.83
CA ILE A 13 1.51 -10.09 2.86
C ILE A 13 0.66 -8.85 2.57
N GLY A 14 0.39 -8.01 3.58
CA GLY A 14 -0.39 -6.79 3.39
C GLY A 14 0.28 -5.80 2.45
N LEU A 15 1.61 -5.71 2.48
CA LEU A 15 2.38 -4.87 1.56
C LEU A 15 2.34 -5.44 0.14
N GLU A 16 2.51 -6.75 -0.02
CA GLU A 16 2.45 -7.41 -1.33
C GLU A 16 1.08 -7.23 -1.99
N PHE A 17 -0.01 -7.36 -1.24
CA PHE A 17 -1.34 -7.05 -1.77
C PHE A 17 -1.48 -5.59 -2.20
N ALA A 18 -0.99 -4.64 -1.39
CA ALA A 18 -1.03 -3.23 -1.75
C ALA A 18 -0.28 -2.97 -3.07
N LEU A 19 0.88 -3.60 -3.28
CA LEU A 19 1.64 -3.50 -4.53
C LEU A 19 0.87 -4.08 -5.73
N ILE A 20 0.25 -5.25 -5.58
CA ILE A 20 -0.50 -5.90 -6.66
C ILE A 20 -1.71 -5.07 -7.06
N PHE A 21 -2.50 -4.57 -6.09
CA PHE A 21 -3.68 -3.76 -6.39
C PHE A 21 -3.33 -2.38 -6.94
N ALA A 22 -2.25 -1.75 -6.46
CA ALA A 22 -1.73 -0.52 -7.05
C ALA A 22 -1.39 -0.70 -8.53
N LYS A 23 -0.65 -1.76 -8.88
CA LYS A 23 -0.29 -2.08 -10.27
C LYS A 23 -1.50 -2.33 -11.17
N LYS A 24 -2.60 -2.83 -10.60
CA LYS A 24 -3.86 -3.06 -11.31
C LYS A 24 -4.74 -1.80 -11.43
N GLY A 25 -4.27 -0.64 -10.96
CA GLY A 25 -4.98 0.64 -11.07
C GLY A 25 -6.10 0.84 -10.04
N PHE A 26 -6.09 0.10 -8.93
CA PHE A 26 -7.06 0.30 -7.85
C PHE A 26 -6.66 1.50 -6.98
N GLY A 27 -7.68 2.20 -6.46
CA GLY A 27 -7.49 3.10 -5.33
C GLY A 27 -7.15 2.29 -4.07
N LEU A 28 -6.25 2.78 -3.22
CA LEU A 28 -5.84 2.08 -2.00
C LEU A 28 -6.07 2.94 -0.76
N VAL A 29 -6.65 2.34 0.27
CA VAL A 29 -6.75 2.90 1.61
C VAL A 29 -5.94 2.01 2.57
N LEU A 30 -4.86 2.55 3.12
CA LEU A 30 -3.90 1.81 3.94
C LEU A 30 -3.83 2.41 5.36
N PRO A 31 -4.71 2.02 6.29
CA PRO A 31 -4.72 2.57 7.64
C PRO A 31 -3.45 2.16 8.40
N VAL A 32 -2.70 3.17 8.87
CA VAL A 32 -1.51 3.00 9.70
C VAL A 32 -1.65 3.80 10.98
N ARG A 33 -1.12 3.26 12.09
CA ARG A 33 -1.22 3.89 13.42
C ARG A 33 0.00 4.75 13.80
N SER A 34 1.02 4.83 12.95
CA SER A 34 2.21 5.63 13.22
C SER A 34 2.92 6.08 11.94
N GLU A 35 3.55 7.24 11.99
CA GLU A 35 4.30 7.84 10.89
C GLU A 35 5.46 6.93 10.43
N ASN A 36 6.15 6.27 11.36
CA ASN A 36 7.20 5.31 11.04
C ASN A 36 6.72 4.16 10.14
N LYS A 37 5.47 3.71 10.28
CA LYS A 37 4.88 2.68 9.41
C LYS A 37 4.50 3.24 8.05
N LEU A 38 4.07 4.50 7.99
CA LEU A 38 3.79 5.19 6.73
C LEU A 38 5.06 5.39 5.90
N ALA A 39 6.16 5.81 6.55
CA ALA A 39 7.45 6.04 5.90
C ALA A 39 8.03 4.78 5.24
N ARG A 40 7.69 3.59 5.73
CA ARG A 40 8.06 2.30 5.10
C ARG A 40 7.21 1.96 3.86
N LEU A 41 5.98 2.47 3.78
CA LEU A 41 5.04 2.19 2.69
C LEU A 41 5.28 3.07 1.46
N GLN A 42 5.52 4.36 1.66
CA GLN A 42 5.62 5.32 0.55
C GLN A 42 6.71 4.97 -0.49
N PRO A 43 7.95 4.59 -0.10
CA PRO A 43 9.00 4.27 -1.07
C PRO A 43 8.66 3.03 -1.89
N ALA A 44 8.05 2.02 -1.26
CA ALA A 44 7.68 0.76 -1.92
C ALA A 44 6.60 0.97 -2.99
N LEU A 45 5.64 1.85 -2.73
CA LEU A 45 4.54 2.17 -3.66
C LEU A 45 4.96 3.15 -4.76
N LYS A 46 5.82 4.13 -4.47
CA LYS A 46 6.33 5.09 -5.48
C LYS A 46 7.28 4.46 -6.50
N LYS A 47 8.18 3.56 -6.08
CA LYS A 47 9.21 2.98 -6.96
C LYS A 47 8.70 2.06 -8.07
N ARG A 48 7.42 1.67 -8.04
CA ARG A 48 6.82 0.68 -8.96
C ARG A 48 5.64 1.21 -9.77
N GLN A 49 5.32 2.50 -9.63
CA GLN A 49 4.40 3.24 -10.50
C GLN A 49 5.12 3.99 -11.62
N MET A 50 6.46 4.04 -11.60
CA MET A 50 7.30 4.37 -12.76
C MET A 50 7.76 3.09 -13.45
#